data_AF-A0A6A6UN95-F1
#
_entry.id   AF-A0A6A6UN95-F1
#
_cell.length_a   1.000
_cell.length_b   1.000
_cell.length_c   1.000
_cell.angle_alpha   90.00
_cell.angle_beta   90.00
_cell.angle_gamma   90.00
#
_symmetry.space_group_name_H-M   'P 1'
#
loop_
_entity.id
_entity.type
_entity.pdbx_description
1 polymer ?
#
loop_
_entity_poly.entity_id
_entity_poly.type
_entity_poly.pdbx_seq_one_letter_code
_entity_poly.pdbx_strand_id
1 'polypeptide(L)'
;MSSSGVAHEAATDRHDNDKKSISQIAIIPTEGEIRSEWPEYLPAPLHFPQHPLQGVQHIFDTQFRLHRQDAFANVKHTIKNLLLKCPAGDTRRNDDNGRTNHHQSARA
;
A
#
# COMPACT_ATOMS: atom_id res chain seq x y z
N MET A 1 -10.19 -38.88 16.66
CA MET A 1 -8.97 -38.06 16.53
C MET A 1 -9.32 -36.90 15.63
N SER A 2 -9.46 -35.72 16.24
CA SER A 2 -9.80 -34.48 15.56
C SER A 2 -8.66 -34.04 14.63
N SER A 3 -9.01 -33.66 13.42
CA SER A 3 -8.25 -32.67 12.66
C SER A 3 -9.25 -31.92 11.78
N SER A 4 -10.00 -31.01 12.41
CA SER A 4 -10.71 -29.98 11.67
C SER A 4 -9.66 -28.97 11.23
N GLY A 5 -9.22 -29.08 9.99
CA GLY A 5 -8.48 -28.03 9.32
C GLY A 5 -9.41 -26.82 9.22
N VAL A 6 -9.33 -25.95 10.21
CA VAL A 6 -9.94 -24.62 10.12
C VAL A 6 -9.13 -23.90 9.05
N ALA A 7 -9.64 -23.92 7.83
CA ALA A 7 -9.28 -22.95 6.83
C ALA A 7 -9.58 -21.60 7.46
N HIS A 8 -8.54 -20.94 7.98
CA HIS A 8 -8.60 -19.55 8.34
C HIS A 8 -8.93 -18.84 7.03
N GLU A 9 -10.20 -18.45 6.86
CA GLU A 9 -10.66 -17.63 5.76
C GLU A 9 -9.65 -16.49 5.60
N ALA A 10 -8.84 -16.58 4.55
CA ALA A 10 -8.06 -15.47 4.06
C ALA A 10 -9.07 -14.50 3.44
N ALA A 11 -9.81 -13.78 4.29
CA ALA A 11 -10.29 -12.47 3.92
C ALA A 11 -9.02 -11.71 3.54
N THR A 12 -8.83 -11.48 2.25
CA THR A 12 -7.64 -10.82 1.75
C THR A 12 -7.68 -9.39 2.28
N ASP A 13 -6.90 -9.11 3.34
CA ASP A 13 -6.72 -7.75 3.85
C ASP A 13 -6.49 -6.81 2.65
N ARG A 14 -7.27 -5.73 2.51
CA ARG A 14 -7.22 -4.84 1.33
C ARG A 14 -5.84 -4.21 1.14
N HIS A 15 -5.09 -4.14 2.24
CA HIS A 15 -3.71 -3.70 2.33
C HIS A 15 -3.13 -4.17 3.67
N ASP A 16 -1.82 -4.08 3.82
CA ASP A 16 -1.07 -4.38 5.05
C ASP A 16 -1.63 -3.73 6.32
N ASN A 17 -2.25 -2.55 6.22
CA ASN A 17 -2.87 -1.84 7.35
C ASN A 17 -4.40 -2.04 7.52
N ASP A 18 -5.01 -2.99 6.82
CA ASP A 18 -6.45 -3.26 6.92
C ASP A 18 -6.72 -4.17 8.14
N LYS A 19 -6.75 -3.57 9.35
CA LYS A 19 -6.88 -4.34 10.60
C LYS A 19 -8.27 -4.22 11.21
N LYS A 20 -8.73 -5.35 11.78
CA LYS A 20 -9.99 -5.43 12.51
C LYS A 20 -10.02 -4.54 13.76
N SER A 21 -8.90 -4.44 14.48
CA SER A 21 -8.76 -3.56 15.66
C SER A 21 -8.02 -2.28 15.31
N ILE A 22 -8.57 -1.12 15.70
CA ILE A 22 -7.90 0.19 15.50
C ILE A 22 -6.57 0.31 16.23
N SER A 23 -6.35 -0.42 17.33
CA SER A 23 -5.07 -0.40 18.05
C SER A 23 -3.92 -1.01 17.25
N GLN A 24 -4.24 -1.76 16.18
CA GLN A 24 -3.27 -2.38 15.29
C GLN A 24 -3.09 -1.58 13.99
N ILE A 25 -3.83 -0.48 13.81
CA ILE A 25 -3.76 0.36 12.62
C ILE A 25 -2.66 1.40 12.81
N ALA A 26 -1.72 1.46 11.88
CA ALA A 26 -0.75 2.53 11.81
C ALA A 26 -1.46 3.86 11.50
N ILE A 27 -1.20 4.90 12.30
CA ILE A 27 -1.85 6.21 12.15
C ILE A 27 -1.51 6.83 10.78
N ILE A 28 -0.23 6.84 10.41
CA ILE A 28 0.22 7.32 9.09
C ILE A 28 -0.05 6.22 8.04
N PRO A 29 -0.41 6.57 6.79
CA PRO A 29 -0.57 5.60 5.72
C PRO A 29 0.69 4.76 5.52
N THR A 30 0.49 3.46 5.42
CA THR A 30 1.55 2.49 5.11
C THR A 30 1.85 2.47 3.60
N GLU A 31 2.99 1.87 3.23
CA GLU A 31 3.33 1.70 1.81
C GLU A 31 2.29 0.83 1.08
N GLY A 32 1.83 -0.26 1.70
CA GLY A 32 0.78 -1.10 1.13
C GLY A 32 -0.52 -0.33 0.92
N GLU A 33 -0.93 0.51 1.88
CA GLU A 33 -2.08 1.42 1.69
C GLU A 33 -1.89 2.40 0.52
N ILE A 34 -0.72 3.03 0.41
CA ILE A 34 -0.45 4.04 -0.62
C ILE A 34 -0.50 3.41 -2.02
N ARG A 35 0.06 2.20 -2.17
CA ARG A 35 0.07 1.45 -3.42
C ARG A 35 -1.28 0.80 -3.73
N SER A 36 -2.11 0.56 -2.72
CA SER A 36 -3.42 -0.09 -2.87
C SER A 36 -4.33 0.66 -3.85
N GLU A 37 -5.05 -0.11 -4.68
CA GLU A 37 -6.08 0.38 -5.59
C GLU A 37 -7.48 0.35 -4.97
N TRP A 38 -7.61 -0.20 -3.76
CA TRP A 38 -8.89 -0.31 -3.09
C TRP A 38 -9.46 1.07 -2.73
N PRO A 39 -10.79 1.24 -2.81
CA PRO A 39 -11.45 2.47 -2.42
C PRO A 39 -11.20 2.80 -0.95
N GLU A 40 -11.23 4.10 -0.65
CA GLU A 40 -11.04 4.63 0.69
C GLU A 40 -12.07 4.07 1.66
N TYR A 41 -11.73 4.06 2.95
CA TYR A 41 -12.67 3.59 3.97
C TYR A 41 -13.91 4.48 3.97
N LEU A 42 -15.04 3.87 3.62
CA LEU A 42 -16.37 4.42 3.83
C LEU A 42 -17.07 3.53 4.85
N PRO A 43 -17.60 4.08 5.96
CA PRO A 43 -18.49 3.32 6.81
C PRO A 43 -19.65 2.86 5.93
N ALA A 44 -19.89 1.56 5.88
CA ALA A 44 -21.03 1.05 5.17
C ALA A 44 -22.30 1.76 5.69
N PRO A 45 -23.33 1.98 4.85
CA PRO A 45 -24.62 2.44 5.33
C PRO A 45 -25.04 1.55 6.51
N LEU A 46 -25.76 2.12 7.48
CA LEU A 46 -26.25 1.57 8.76
C LEU A 46 -26.94 0.16 8.71
N HIS A 47 -26.94 -0.51 7.55
CA HIS A 47 -27.62 -1.74 7.21
C HIS A 47 -26.71 -2.87 6.72
N PHE A 48 -25.39 -2.86 6.97
CA PHE A 48 -24.59 -4.10 6.94
C PHE A 48 -24.64 -4.80 8.31
N PRO A 49 -24.60 -6.15 8.34
CA PRO A 49 -24.91 -6.94 9.50
C PRO A 49 -23.86 -6.70 10.58
N GLN A 50 -24.30 -6.12 11.70
CA GLN A 50 -23.62 -6.08 12.99
C GLN A 50 -22.12 -5.75 12.87
N HIS A 51 -21.78 -4.46 12.89
CA HIS A 51 -20.43 -4.05 13.25
C HIS A 51 -19.99 -4.88 14.48
N PRO A 52 -18.81 -5.52 14.49
CA PRO A 52 -18.42 -6.45 15.56
C PRO A 52 -18.32 -5.75 16.92
N LEU A 53 -18.32 -4.42 16.93
CA LEU A 53 -18.35 -3.56 18.10
C LEU A 53 -19.72 -2.89 18.20
N GLN A 54 -20.20 -2.67 19.43
CA GLN A 54 -21.47 -2.00 19.71
C GLN A 54 -21.25 -0.78 20.63
N GLY A 55 -22.21 0.14 20.66
CA GLY A 55 -22.19 1.31 21.52
C GLY A 55 -21.01 2.26 21.25
N VAL A 56 -20.38 2.79 22.31
CA VAL A 56 -19.30 3.80 22.21
C VAL A 56 -18.09 3.27 21.44
N GLN A 57 -17.76 1.98 21.56
CA GLN A 57 -16.62 1.38 20.86
C GLN A 57 -16.81 1.41 19.34
N HIS A 58 -18.03 1.20 18.86
CA HIS A 58 -18.35 1.33 17.44
C HIS A 58 -18.17 2.76 16.95
N ILE A 59 -18.67 3.74 17.72
CA ILE A 59 -18.52 5.15 17.36
C ILE A 59 -17.04 5.51 17.30
N PHE A 60 -16.25 5.10 18.29
CA PHE A 60 -14.82 5.40 18.32
C PHE A 60 -14.06 4.75 17.16
N ASP A 61 -14.32 3.47 16.86
CA ASP A 61 -13.71 2.76 15.72
C ASP A 61 -14.01 3.47 14.39
N THR A 62 -15.29 3.75 14.13
CA THR A 62 -15.74 4.43 12.91
C THR A 62 -15.16 5.84 12.79
N GLN A 63 -15.23 6.64 13.85
CA GLN A 63 -14.72 8.02 13.84
C GLN A 63 -13.20 8.06 13.70
N PHE A 64 -12.47 7.14 14.34
CA PHE A 64 -11.03 7.03 14.16
C PHE A 64 -10.68 6.76 12.69
N ARG A 65 -11.34 5.79 12.06
CA ARG A 65 -11.07 5.43 10.65
C ARG A 65 -11.42 6.56 9.69
N LEU A 66 -12.57 7.22 9.89
CA LEU A 66 -12.98 8.38 9.10
C LEU A 66 -12.01 9.55 9.23
N HIS A 67 -11.68 9.93 10.48
CA HIS A 67 -10.84 11.09 10.72
C HIS A 67 -9.39 10.86 10.26
N ARG A 68 -8.87 9.64 10.45
CA ARG A 68 -7.57 9.24 9.90
C ARG A 68 -7.57 9.34 8.37
N GLN A 69 -8.63 8.86 7.71
CA GLN A 69 -8.73 8.95 6.26
C GLN A 69 -8.72 10.42 5.80
N ASP A 70 -9.55 11.27 6.41
CA ASP A 70 -9.63 12.70 6.09
C ASP A 70 -8.29 13.42 6.29
N ALA A 71 -7.62 13.18 7.43
CA ALA A 71 -6.35 13.81 7.75
C ALA A 71 -5.21 13.44 6.79
N PHE A 72 -5.19 12.19 6.29
CA PHE A 72 -4.09 11.67 5.49
C PHE A 72 -4.43 11.42 4.01
N ALA A 73 -5.65 11.69 3.55
CA ALA A 73 -6.06 11.51 2.16
C ALA A 73 -5.12 12.23 1.19
N ASN A 74 -4.82 13.50 1.46
CA ASN A 74 -3.92 14.31 0.64
C ASN A 74 -2.49 13.77 0.63
N VAL A 75 -1.99 13.32 1.79
CA VAL A 75 -0.64 12.73 1.89
C VAL A 75 -0.55 11.45 1.07
N LYS A 76 -1.52 10.55 1.24
CA LYS A 76 -1.62 9.29 0.48
C LYS A 76 -1.67 9.56 -1.03
N HIS A 77 -2.56 10.45 -1.46
CA HIS A 77 -2.72 10.78 -2.88
C HIS A 77 -1.46 11.43 -3.48
N THR A 78 -0.86 12.38 -2.78
CA THR A 78 0.36 13.07 -3.23
C THR A 78 1.51 12.08 -3.42
N ILE A 79 1.75 11.22 -2.43
CA ILE A 79 2.83 10.22 -2.51
C ILE A 79 2.52 9.20 -3.62
N LYS A 80 1.29 8.69 -3.72
CA LYS A 80 0.89 7.77 -4.80
C LYS A 80 1.16 8.36 -6.18
N ASN A 81 0.79 9.62 -6.40
CA ASN A 81 1.06 10.31 -7.67
C ASN A 81 2.54 10.48 -7.97
N LEU A 82 3.35 10.76 -6.94
CA LEU A 82 4.81 10.83 -7.08
C LEU A 82 5.40 9.48 -7.46
N LEU A 83 4.92 8.39 -6.86
CA LEU A 83 5.33 7.02 -7.20
C LEU A 83 4.99 6.68 -8.66
N LEU A 84 3.78 7.02 -9.12
CA LEU A 84 3.36 6.79 -10.51
C LEU A 84 4.18 7.60 -11.53
N LYS A 85 4.63 8.80 -11.14
CA LYS A 85 5.45 9.68 -11.98
C LYS A 85 6.94 9.35 -11.93
N CYS A 86 7.39 8.53 -10.99
CA CYS A 86 8.76 8.08 -10.93
C CYS A 86 8.91 6.92 -11.92
N PRO A 87 9.54 7.12 -13.11
CA PRO A 87 9.84 6.00 -13.97
C PRO A 87 10.73 5.04 -13.18
N ALA A 88 10.27 3.81 -12.98
CA ALA A 88 11.09 2.74 -12.42
C ALA A 88 12.39 2.72 -13.23
N GLY A 89 13.50 2.93 -12.51
CA GLY A 89 14.76 3.42 -13.07
C GLY A 89 15.12 2.81 -14.41
N ASP A 90 15.45 3.70 -15.34
CA ASP A 90 16.26 3.42 -16.51
C ASP A 90 17.42 2.53 -16.06
N THR A 91 17.31 1.24 -16.36
CA THR A 91 18.35 0.28 -16.03
C THR A 91 19.48 0.70 -16.93
N ARG A 92 20.45 1.44 -16.39
CA ARG A 92 21.65 1.85 -17.12
C ARG A 92 22.21 0.63 -17.82
N ARG A 93 21.94 0.52 -19.13
CA ARG A 93 22.62 -0.41 -20.02
C ARG A 93 24.07 0.03 -20.02
N ASN A 94 24.89 -0.62 -19.19
CA ASN A 94 26.32 -0.68 -19.44
C ASN A 94 26.50 -1.56 -20.68
N ASP A 95 26.35 -0.95 -21.85
CA ASP A 95 26.87 -1.49 -23.10
C ASP A 95 28.39 -1.23 -23.13
N ASP A 96 29.10 -1.84 -22.18
CA ASP A 96 30.54 -2.06 -22.28
C ASP A 96 30.75 -3.22 -23.25
N ASN A 97 30.70 -2.94 -24.56
CA ASN A 97 31.19 -3.88 -25.55
C ASN A 97 31.86 -3.19 -26.75
N GLY A 98 33.13 -2.89 -26.57
CA GLY A 98 34.23 -3.15 -27.51
C GLY A 98 34.12 -2.64 -28.95
N ARG A 99 34.97 -1.66 -29.29
CA ARG A 99 35.73 -1.49 -30.56
C ARG A 99 36.40 -0.12 -30.55
N THR A 100 37.67 0.10 -30.88
CA THR A 100 38.76 -0.74 -31.37
C THR A 100 40.01 0.14 -31.35
N ASN A 101 41.16 -0.44 -31.05
CA ASN A 101 42.47 0.19 -31.15
C ASN A 101 42.72 0.74 -32.58
N HIS A 102 42.98 2.04 -32.71
CA HIS A 102 43.74 2.57 -33.84
C HIS A 102 45.12 3.01 -33.34
N HIS A 103 46.00 2.01 -33.23
CA HIS A 103 47.42 2.20 -33.47
C HIS A 103 47.58 2.54 -34.96
N GLN A 104 47.85 3.79 -35.31
CA GLN A 104 48.64 4.07 -36.50
C GLN A 104 49.94 4.73 -36.05
N SER A 105 51.01 3.99 -36.34
CA SER A 105 52.39 4.37 -36.12
C SER A 105 52.79 5.54 -37.01
N ALA A 106 53.72 6.32 -36.48
CA ALA A 106 54.48 7.37 -37.15
C ALA A 106 55.16 6.92 -38.45
N ARG A 107 55.35 7.88 -39.37
CA ARG A 107 56.56 8.12 -40.18
C ARG A 107 56.30 9.40 -41.00
N ALA A 108 57.01 10.49 -40.69
CA ALA A 108 58.34 10.87 -41.22
C ALA A 108 58.21 11.53 -42.59
#